data_AF-A0A1F4AE83-F1
#
_entry.id   AF-A0A1F4AE83-F1
#
_cell.length_a   1.000
_cell.length_b   1.000
_cell.length_c   1.000
_cell.angle_alpha   90.00
_cell.angle_beta   90.00
_cell.angle_gamma   90.00
#
_symmetry.space_group_name_H-M   'P 1'
#
loop_
_entity.id
_entity.type
_entity.pdbx_description
1 polymer ?
#
loop_
_entity_poly.entity_id
_entity_poly.type
_entity_poly.pdbx_seq_one_letter_code
_entity_poly.pdbx_strand_id
1 'polypeptide(L)'
;MSNAALLIDFGSTYTKLRAVDLDRCEVLGSGQGPSTVATDITAGLHAGLTDLERRIGTLPRFKYRLASSSAAGGLRMVTVGLVRELTAEAARRAALGAGARVVATFAYRLTAGDMARILELAPDILLLAGGTDGGNSEVIVHNAGLLGGSTVACPVIYAGNRSAADEACSQLRGKTVIVTENVMPEFNVLGIEPARAAIRKVFIDRIVHAKGMDRAQADLDAVLMPTPAAVLEGARLLADGVPGHAGLGPLLVVDPGGATTDVHSIATGEPATPGAIPQGLPEPREKRTVEGDLGMRHNASAIVEAAGIDAIARDSGLRPERIASLVARMAREVGMLPEAPEEAALDRALAR
;
A
#
# COMPACT_ATOMS: atom_id res chain seq x y z
N MET A 1 14.02 -14.44 -30.87
CA MET A 1 12.83 -13.84 -30.23
C MET A 1 13.33 -13.22 -28.94
N SER A 2 13.09 -11.93 -28.71
CA SER A 2 13.56 -11.26 -27.49
C SER A 2 12.82 -11.80 -26.27
N ASN A 3 13.56 -12.15 -25.22
CA ASN A 3 13.02 -12.57 -23.93
C ASN A 3 12.66 -11.32 -23.12
N ALA A 4 11.45 -10.77 -23.33
CA ALA A 4 11.05 -9.51 -22.72
C ALA A 4 9.93 -9.69 -21.68
N ALA A 5 9.92 -8.84 -20.64
CA ALA A 5 8.81 -8.70 -19.71
C ALA A 5 8.17 -7.31 -19.83
N LEU A 6 6.85 -7.25 -19.66
CA LEU A 6 6.09 -6.03 -19.50
C LEU A 6 5.63 -5.93 -18.04
N LEU A 7 6.10 -4.90 -17.36
CA LEU A 7 5.72 -4.58 -15.98
C LEU A 7 4.74 -3.41 -16.01
N ILE A 8 3.60 -3.56 -15.35
CA ILE A 8 2.50 -2.61 -15.38
C ILE A 8 2.17 -2.20 -13.94
N ASP A 9 2.09 -0.91 -13.67
CA ASP A 9 1.61 -0.38 -12.39
C ASP A 9 0.35 0.45 -12.64
N PHE A 10 -0.79 -0.06 -12.17
CA PHE A 10 -2.06 0.65 -12.17
C PHE A 10 -2.13 1.60 -10.98
N GLY A 11 -1.66 2.84 -11.19
CA GLY A 11 -1.70 3.91 -10.20
C GLY A 11 -3.03 4.66 -10.18
N SER A 12 -3.27 5.41 -9.09
CA SER A 12 -4.45 6.28 -8.95
C SER A 12 -4.46 7.46 -9.93
N THR A 13 -3.28 7.90 -10.39
CA THR A 13 -3.11 9.03 -11.33
C THR A 13 -2.69 8.55 -12.72
N TYR A 14 -1.74 7.62 -12.80
CA TYR A 14 -1.21 7.10 -14.07
C TYR A 14 -1.18 5.57 -14.06
N THR A 15 -1.41 4.97 -15.23
CA THR A 15 -0.99 3.59 -15.51
C THR A 15 0.41 3.64 -16.12
N LYS A 16 1.40 3.07 -15.43
CA LYS A 16 2.82 3.14 -15.81
C LYS A 16 3.28 1.79 -16.36
N LEU A 17 3.99 1.79 -17.47
CA LEU A 17 4.50 0.57 -18.12
C LEU A 17 6.02 0.63 -18.25
N ARG A 18 6.66 -0.52 -18.08
CA ARG A 18 8.09 -0.74 -18.34
C ARG A 18 8.26 -2.02 -19.14
N ALA A 19 8.92 -1.92 -20.30
CA ALA A 19 9.40 -3.08 -21.03
C ALA A 19 10.84 -3.36 -20.62
N VAL A 20 11.15 -4.61 -20.30
CA VAL A 20 12.47 -5.04 -19.83
C VAL A 20 12.95 -6.22 -20.66
N ASP A 21 14.20 -6.16 -21.13
CA ASP A 21 14.90 -7.29 -21.73
C ASP A 21 15.53 -8.13 -20.62
N LEU A 22 15.10 -9.38 -20.50
CA LEU A 22 15.52 -10.29 -19.44
C LEU A 22 16.88 -10.95 -19.71
N ASP A 23 17.34 -10.98 -20.97
CA ASP A 23 18.64 -11.56 -21.31
C ASP A 23 19.75 -10.52 -21.10
N ARG A 24 19.45 -9.25 -21.43
CA ARG A 24 20.38 -8.13 -21.27
C ARG A 24 20.28 -7.41 -19.93
N CYS A 25 19.22 -7.68 -19.16
CA CYS A 25 18.90 -6.97 -17.91
C CYS A 25 18.75 -5.44 -18.12
N GLU A 26 18.14 -5.03 -19.23
CA GLU A 26 18.01 -3.62 -19.62
C GLU A 26 16.54 -3.20 -19.73
N VAL A 27 16.23 -1.96 -19.32
CA VAL A 27 14.92 -1.36 -19.59
C VAL A 27 14.87 -0.94 -21.06
N LEU A 28 14.05 -1.63 -21.86
CA LEU A 28 13.83 -1.32 -23.27
C LEU A 28 13.10 0.02 -23.45
N GLY A 29 12.17 0.31 -22.54
CA GLY A 29 11.50 1.59 -22.51
C GLY A 29 10.34 1.68 -21.54
N SER A 30 9.66 2.80 -21.64
CA SER A 30 8.82 3.36 -20.60
C SER A 30 7.64 4.04 -21.27
N GLY A 31 6.41 3.62 -20.94
CA GLY A 31 5.19 4.23 -21.45
C GLY A 31 4.22 4.54 -20.31
N GLN A 32 3.30 5.48 -20.53
CA GLN A 32 2.31 5.83 -19.53
C GLN A 32 0.98 6.23 -20.15
N GLY A 33 -0.12 5.87 -19.48
CA GLY A 33 -1.47 6.30 -19.79
C GLY A 33 -2.13 6.98 -18.57
N PRO A 34 -3.19 7.78 -18.77
CA PRO A 34 -4.00 8.26 -17.66
C PRO A 34 -4.58 7.07 -16.88
N SER A 35 -4.75 7.23 -15.57
CA SER A 35 -5.49 6.23 -14.79
C SER A 35 -6.97 6.26 -15.16
N THR A 36 -7.51 5.10 -15.51
CA THR A 36 -8.93 4.92 -15.85
C THR A 36 -9.61 3.94 -14.89
N VAL A 37 -9.08 3.82 -13.67
CA VAL A 37 -9.53 2.81 -12.69
C VAL A 37 -10.94 3.05 -12.17
N ALA A 38 -11.40 4.30 -12.21
CA ALA A 38 -12.79 4.64 -11.89
C ALA A 38 -13.80 4.20 -12.96
N THR A 39 -13.33 3.95 -14.19
CA THR A 39 -14.17 3.68 -15.37
C THR A 39 -13.87 2.30 -15.97
N ASP A 40 -12.75 2.17 -16.69
CA ASP A 40 -12.26 0.93 -17.30
C ASP A 40 -10.73 0.97 -17.41
N ILE A 41 -10.04 0.14 -16.62
CA ILE A 41 -8.57 0.11 -16.58
C ILE A 41 -7.91 -0.27 -17.91
N THR A 42 -8.62 -0.97 -18.80
CA THR A 42 -8.08 -1.40 -20.09
C THR A 42 -7.76 -0.20 -20.98
N ALA A 43 -8.53 0.88 -20.88
CA ALA A 43 -8.27 2.11 -21.62
C ALA A 43 -6.92 2.75 -21.24
N GLY A 44 -6.62 2.84 -19.94
CA GLY A 44 -5.34 3.33 -19.44
C GLY A 44 -4.17 2.43 -19.82
N LEU A 45 -4.38 1.10 -19.78
CA LEU A 45 -3.39 0.12 -20.26
C LEU A 45 -3.08 0.30 -21.75
N HIS A 46 -4.09 0.39 -22.61
CA HIS A 46 -3.92 0.56 -24.05
C HIS A 46 -3.27 1.90 -24.40
N ALA A 47 -3.64 2.97 -23.71
CA ALA A 47 -2.99 4.27 -23.86
C ALA A 47 -1.50 4.19 -23.51
N GLY A 48 -1.16 3.49 -22.41
CA GLY A 48 0.22 3.27 -22.00
C GLY A 48 1.01 2.36 -22.94
N LEU A 49 0.39 1.33 -23.52
CA LEU A 49 1.00 0.49 -24.56
C LEU A 49 1.27 1.28 -25.84
N THR A 50 0.32 2.10 -26.27
CA THR A 50 0.49 3.00 -27.43
C THR A 50 1.63 3.98 -27.19
N ASP A 51 1.72 4.57 -25.98
CA ASP A 51 2.81 5.47 -25.63
C ASP A 51 4.17 4.75 -25.58
N LEU A 52 4.21 3.53 -25.07
CA LEU A 52 5.41 2.69 -25.06
C LEU A 52 5.86 2.37 -26.49
N GLU A 53 4.95 1.94 -27.37
CA GLU A 53 5.23 1.61 -28.77
C GLU A 53 5.77 2.83 -29.54
N ARG A 54 5.21 4.01 -29.31
CA ARG A 54 5.76 5.25 -29.92
C ARG A 54 7.21 5.53 -29.53
N ARG A 55 7.65 5.10 -28.35
CA ARG A 55 8.99 5.40 -27.82
C ARG A 55 10.02 4.34 -28.19
N ILE A 56 9.63 3.07 -28.25
CA ILE A 56 10.55 1.96 -28.52
C ILE A 56 10.40 1.37 -29.93
N GLY A 57 9.43 1.85 -30.70
CA GLY A 57 9.01 1.22 -31.95
C GLY A 57 8.16 -0.02 -31.68
N THR A 58 8.19 -0.98 -32.60
CA THR A 58 7.39 -2.21 -32.51
C THR A 58 7.61 -2.92 -31.17
N LEU A 59 6.50 -3.18 -30.47
CA LEU A 59 6.55 -3.89 -29.19
C LEU A 59 7.07 -5.33 -29.39
N PRO A 60 8.03 -5.79 -28.57
CA PRO A 60 8.44 -7.18 -28.62
C PRO A 60 7.33 -8.09 -28.11
N ARG A 61 7.41 -9.39 -28.44
CA ARG A 61 6.58 -10.38 -27.76
C ARG A 61 7.03 -10.47 -26.30
N PHE A 62 6.13 -10.16 -25.38
CA PHE A 62 6.38 -10.31 -23.96
C PHE A 62 6.18 -11.77 -23.54
N LYS A 63 7.16 -12.31 -22.80
CA LYS A 63 7.09 -13.61 -22.12
C LYS A 63 6.28 -13.51 -20.82
N TYR A 64 6.35 -12.36 -20.15
CA TYR A 64 5.61 -12.08 -18.93
C TYR A 64 4.94 -10.71 -19.04
N ARG A 65 3.68 -10.63 -18.64
CA ARG A 65 2.91 -9.40 -18.43
C ARG A 65 2.43 -9.38 -16.98
N LEU A 66 3.17 -8.66 -16.14
CA LEU A 66 2.97 -8.64 -14.69
C LEU A 66 2.41 -7.29 -14.26
N ALA A 67 1.52 -7.29 -13.25
CA ALA A 67 0.84 -6.07 -12.83
C ALA A 67 0.87 -5.83 -11.32
N SER A 68 1.08 -4.58 -10.93
CA SER A 68 0.73 -4.09 -9.60
C SER A 68 -0.43 -3.11 -9.68
N SER A 69 -1.14 -2.93 -8.57
CA SER A 69 -2.20 -1.91 -8.49
C SER A 69 -2.24 -1.24 -7.13
N SER A 70 -2.39 0.09 -7.16
CA SER A 70 -2.72 0.93 -6.01
C SER A 70 -4.06 1.65 -6.19
N ALA A 71 -4.70 1.49 -7.34
CA ALA A 71 -5.73 2.40 -7.83
C ALA A 71 -7.15 2.21 -7.27
N ALA A 72 -7.32 1.43 -6.19
CA ALA A 72 -8.59 1.32 -5.46
C ALA A 72 -8.67 2.24 -4.22
N GLY A 73 -7.78 3.25 -4.09
CA GLY A 73 -7.73 4.14 -2.92
C GLY A 73 -7.04 3.53 -1.69
N GLY A 74 -6.42 2.35 -1.88
CA GLY A 74 -5.86 1.50 -0.83
C GLY A 74 -6.95 0.76 -0.06
N LEU A 75 -6.73 -0.52 0.26
CA LEU A 75 -7.64 -1.31 1.09
C LEU A 75 -7.75 -0.66 2.48
N ARG A 76 -8.88 0.01 2.76
CA ARG A 76 -9.10 0.72 4.03
C ARG A 76 -9.26 -0.29 5.14
N MET A 77 -8.35 -0.25 6.10
CA MET A 77 -8.22 -1.30 7.09
C MET A 77 -8.33 -0.74 8.49
N VAL A 78 -9.14 -1.40 9.33
CA VAL A 78 -9.13 -1.22 10.77
C VAL A 78 -8.36 -2.36 11.41
N THR A 79 -7.50 -2.05 12.38
CA THR A 79 -6.86 -3.06 13.22
C THR A 79 -7.38 -2.98 14.65
N VAL A 80 -7.59 -4.12 15.28
CA VAL A 80 -7.99 -4.25 16.69
C VAL A 80 -6.99 -5.16 17.39
N GLY A 81 -6.45 -4.73 18.53
CA GLY A 81 -5.53 -5.53 19.35
C GLY A 81 -5.92 -5.57 20.82
N LEU A 82 -5.19 -6.35 21.61
CA LEU A 82 -5.35 -6.42 23.07
C LEU A 82 -4.80 -5.17 23.77
N VAL A 83 -3.54 -4.82 23.49
CA VAL A 83 -2.83 -3.65 24.06
C VAL A 83 -2.22 -2.84 22.92
N ARG A 84 -2.23 -1.50 23.05
CA ARG A 84 -1.75 -0.56 22.03
C ARG A 84 -0.31 -0.85 21.62
N GLU A 85 0.59 -0.96 22.60
CA GLU A 85 2.03 -1.09 22.40
C GLU A 85 2.49 -2.50 21.98
N LEU A 86 1.56 -3.47 21.94
CA LEU A 86 1.86 -4.88 21.66
C LEU A 86 1.08 -5.37 20.44
N THR A 87 0.07 -6.22 20.65
CA THR A 87 -0.69 -6.87 19.57
C THR A 87 -1.38 -5.88 18.62
N ALA A 88 -1.78 -4.69 19.08
CA ALA A 88 -2.40 -3.70 18.20
C ALA A 88 -1.37 -3.09 17.23
N GLU A 89 -0.16 -2.82 17.73
CA GLU A 89 0.97 -2.38 16.92
C GLU A 89 1.47 -3.50 15.99
N ALA A 90 1.55 -4.75 16.46
CA ALA A 90 1.88 -5.90 15.60
C ALA A 90 0.88 -6.06 14.44
N ALA A 91 -0.43 -5.92 14.72
CA ALA A 91 -1.48 -5.93 13.71
C ALA A 91 -1.35 -4.76 12.72
N ARG A 92 -1.04 -3.55 13.22
CA ARG A 92 -0.78 -2.37 12.39
C ARG A 92 0.43 -2.57 11.47
N ARG A 93 1.54 -3.13 11.97
CA ARG A 93 2.74 -3.47 11.18
C ARG A 93 2.46 -4.52 10.11
N ALA A 94 1.64 -5.52 10.42
CA ALA A 94 1.18 -6.52 9.44
C ALA A 94 0.36 -5.84 8.32
N ALA A 95 -0.63 -5.02 8.69
CA ALA A 95 -1.47 -4.26 7.76
C ALA A 95 -0.65 -3.37 6.81
N LEU A 96 0.25 -2.55 7.36
CA LEU A 96 1.10 -1.66 6.57
C LEU A 96 2.00 -2.45 5.62
N GLY A 97 2.67 -3.50 6.11
CA GLY A 97 3.55 -4.34 5.28
C GLY A 97 2.83 -5.09 4.16
N ALA A 98 1.53 -5.38 4.33
CA ALA A 98 0.70 -5.97 3.28
C ALA A 98 0.23 -4.97 2.20
N GLY A 99 0.56 -3.68 2.34
CA GLY A 99 0.12 -2.62 1.43
C GLY A 99 -1.25 -2.04 1.76
N ALA A 100 -1.86 -2.38 2.90
CA ALA A 100 -3.15 -1.82 3.31
C ALA A 100 -3.00 -0.36 3.80
N ARG A 101 -4.12 0.37 3.77
CA ARG A 101 -4.24 1.72 4.34
C ARG A 101 -4.93 1.64 5.69
N VAL A 102 -4.17 1.69 6.77
CA VAL A 102 -4.72 1.64 8.14
C VAL A 102 -5.43 2.95 8.46
N VAL A 103 -6.77 2.94 8.53
CA VAL A 103 -7.58 4.13 8.81
C VAL A 103 -7.81 4.35 10.30
N ALA A 104 -7.76 3.29 11.10
CA ALA A 104 -7.76 3.36 12.56
C ALA A 104 -7.18 2.08 13.19
N THR A 105 -6.63 2.24 14.39
CA THR A 105 -6.19 1.14 15.25
C THR A 105 -6.85 1.30 16.60
N PHE A 106 -7.53 0.24 17.03
CA PHE A 106 -8.18 0.14 18.34
C PHE A 106 -7.44 -0.88 19.20
N ALA A 107 -7.54 -0.70 20.51
CA ALA A 107 -6.95 -1.60 21.49
C ALA A 107 -7.92 -1.82 22.66
N TYR A 108 -7.66 -2.84 23.47
CA TYR A 108 -8.46 -3.23 24.63
C TYR A 108 -9.85 -3.73 24.22
N ARG A 109 -10.77 -3.80 25.20
CA ARG A 109 -12.17 -4.12 24.94
C ARG A 109 -12.80 -2.96 24.17
N LEU A 110 -13.35 -3.27 23.00
CA LEU A 110 -14.04 -2.29 22.17
C LEU A 110 -15.25 -1.73 22.93
N THR A 111 -15.39 -0.42 22.93
CA THR A 111 -16.54 0.28 23.50
C THR A 111 -17.62 0.52 22.44
N ALA A 112 -18.80 0.95 22.87
CA ALA A 112 -19.84 1.40 21.95
C ALA A 112 -19.38 2.59 21.08
N GLY A 113 -18.54 3.48 21.63
CA GLY A 113 -17.95 4.59 20.88
C GLY A 113 -16.97 4.11 19.81
N ASP A 114 -16.14 3.11 20.12
CA ASP A 114 -15.24 2.50 19.14
C ASP A 114 -16.02 1.85 18.01
N MET A 115 -17.09 1.11 18.35
CA MET A 115 -17.97 0.49 17.36
C MET A 115 -18.66 1.52 16.45
N ALA A 116 -19.15 2.63 17.01
CA ALA A 116 -19.73 3.72 16.22
C ALA A 116 -18.69 4.30 15.25
N ARG A 117 -17.45 4.49 15.71
CA ARG A 117 -16.35 4.99 14.87
C ARG A 117 -15.94 3.98 13.80
N ILE A 118 -15.91 2.68 14.09
CA ILE A 118 -15.64 1.64 13.09
C ILE A 118 -16.70 1.66 11.99
N LEU A 119 -17.98 1.84 12.36
CA LEU A 119 -19.08 1.95 11.40
C LEU A 119 -18.96 3.21 10.52
N GLU A 120 -18.65 4.35 11.12
CA GLU A 120 -18.43 5.62 10.40
C GLU A 120 -17.25 5.52 9.43
N LEU A 121 -16.16 4.86 9.84
CA LEU A 121 -14.98 4.66 9.02
C LEU A 121 -15.22 3.72 7.83
N ALA A 122 -16.28 2.91 7.85
CA ALA A 122 -16.66 1.98 6.80
C ALA A 122 -15.45 1.22 6.19
N PRO A 123 -14.72 0.41 6.99
CA PRO A 123 -13.52 -0.26 6.51
C PRO A 123 -13.84 -1.30 5.43
N ASP A 124 -12.87 -1.54 4.54
CA ASP A 124 -12.91 -2.62 3.55
C ASP A 124 -12.52 -3.97 4.14
N ILE A 125 -11.73 -3.96 5.22
CA ILE A 125 -11.27 -5.14 5.94
C ILE A 125 -10.98 -4.79 7.38
N LEU A 126 -11.14 -5.76 8.28
CA LEU A 126 -10.75 -5.62 9.68
C LEU A 126 -9.79 -6.74 10.08
N LEU A 127 -8.71 -6.41 10.79
CA LEU A 127 -7.82 -7.39 11.42
C LEU A 127 -8.04 -7.39 12.92
N LEU A 128 -8.55 -8.51 13.41
CA LEU A 128 -8.76 -8.79 14.82
C LEU A 128 -7.58 -9.61 15.34
N ALA A 129 -6.75 -8.96 16.14
CA ALA A 129 -5.62 -9.57 16.85
C ALA A 129 -5.80 -9.38 18.36
N GLY A 130 -4.94 -10.04 19.15
CA GLY A 130 -4.96 -9.91 20.59
C GLY A 130 -4.64 -11.22 21.31
N GLY A 131 -3.96 -11.10 22.44
CA GLY A 131 -3.45 -12.23 23.22
C GLY A 131 -2.27 -12.93 22.53
N THR A 132 -1.37 -13.46 23.34
CA THR A 132 -0.43 -14.50 22.90
C THR A 132 -1.17 -15.83 22.81
N ASP A 133 -0.58 -16.82 22.17
CA ASP A 133 -1.16 -18.16 22.09
C ASP A 133 -1.20 -18.81 23.48
N GLY A 134 -2.39 -19.19 23.92
CA GLY A 134 -2.63 -19.67 25.29
C GLY A 134 -2.70 -18.56 26.35
N GLY A 135 -2.60 -17.29 25.94
CA GLY A 135 -2.72 -16.12 26.82
C GLY A 135 -4.17 -15.65 27.00
N ASN A 136 -4.37 -14.34 27.14
CA ASN A 136 -5.70 -13.75 27.31
C ASN A 136 -6.62 -14.08 26.11
N SER A 137 -7.76 -14.70 26.39
CA SER A 137 -8.82 -14.99 25.43
C SER A 137 -10.01 -14.04 25.57
N GLU A 138 -10.27 -13.53 26.77
CA GLU A 138 -11.49 -12.78 27.09
C GLU A 138 -11.71 -11.55 26.19
N VAL A 139 -10.66 -10.75 25.96
CA VAL A 139 -10.82 -9.49 25.22
C VAL A 139 -11.06 -9.74 23.74
N ILE A 140 -10.34 -10.69 23.13
CA ILE A 140 -10.51 -10.97 21.70
C ILE A 140 -11.86 -11.63 21.41
N VAL A 141 -12.34 -12.49 22.31
CA VAL A 141 -13.69 -13.08 22.22
C VAL A 141 -14.76 -12.01 22.42
N HIS A 142 -14.61 -11.11 23.40
CA HIS A 142 -15.52 -9.99 23.61
C HIS A 142 -15.62 -9.09 22.37
N ASN A 143 -14.47 -8.70 21.81
CA ASN A 143 -14.41 -7.87 20.61
C ASN A 143 -15.01 -8.59 19.38
N ALA A 144 -14.76 -9.90 19.24
CA ALA A 144 -15.38 -10.72 18.22
C ALA A 144 -16.92 -10.73 18.33
N GLY A 145 -17.47 -10.79 19.54
CA GLY A 145 -18.91 -10.69 19.80
C GLY A 145 -19.52 -9.35 19.39
N LEU A 146 -18.88 -8.23 19.76
CA LEU A 146 -19.34 -6.90 19.36
C LEU A 146 -19.30 -6.70 17.84
N LEU A 147 -18.22 -7.16 17.21
CA LEU A 147 -18.10 -7.14 15.76
C LEU A 147 -19.20 -8.01 15.14
N GLY A 148 -19.34 -9.27 15.56
CA GLY A 148 -20.33 -10.23 15.09
C GLY A 148 -21.76 -9.70 15.12
N GLY A 149 -22.16 -9.08 16.24
CA GLY A 149 -23.49 -8.48 16.42
C GLY A 149 -23.71 -7.13 15.71
N SER A 150 -22.69 -6.59 15.04
CA SER A 150 -22.76 -5.29 14.37
C SER A 150 -23.06 -5.37 12.87
N THR A 151 -23.45 -4.24 12.30
CA THR A 151 -23.68 -4.05 10.86
C THR A 151 -22.39 -3.83 10.04
N VAL A 152 -21.21 -3.98 10.65
CA VAL A 152 -19.93 -3.91 9.91
C VAL A 152 -19.91 -4.99 8.83
N ALA A 153 -19.87 -4.57 7.56
CA ALA A 153 -20.07 -5.43 6.39
C ALA A 153 -18.77 -5.98 5.76
N CYS A 154 -17.62 -5.74 6.39
CA CYS A 154 -16.33 -6.15 5.84
C CYS A 154 -15.87 -7.54 6.32
N PRO A 155 -15.02 -8.24 5.54
CA PRO A 155 -14.35 -9.44 6.01
C PRO A 155 -13.45 -9.15 7.22
N VAL A 156 -13.39 -10.12 8.13
CA VAL A 156 -12.55 -10.07 9.34
C VAL A 156 -11.43 -11.10 9.21
N ILE A 157 -10.18 -10.64 9.30
CA ILE A 157 -9.01 -11.51 9.47
C ILE A 157 -8.80 -11.70 10.98
N TYR A 158 -8.86 -12.95 11.44
CA TYR A 158 -8.49 -13.32 12.80
C TYR A 158 -7.02 -13.71 12.82
N ALA A 159 -6.21 -13.01 13.61
CA ALA A 159 -4.78 -13.28 13.77
C ALA A 159 -4.33 -13.07 15.23
N GLY A 160 -5.14 -13.54 16.18
CA GLY A 160 -4.86 -13.48 17.61
C GLY A 160 -4.71 -14.85 18.25
N ASN A 161 -4.84 -14.90 19.58
CA ASN A 161 -4.66 -16.08 20.41
C ASN A 161 -5.27 -17.35 19.80
N ARG A 162 -4.42 -18.31 19.42
CA ARG A 162 -4.86 -19.59 18.82
C ARG A 162 -5.89 -20.32 19.66
N SER A 163 -5.76 -20.30 20.99
CA SER A 163 -6.67 -21.00 21.91
C SER A 163 -8.07 -20.38 21.98
N ALA A 164 -8.23 -19.13 21.53
CA ALA A 164 -9.50 -18.42 21.49
C ALA A 164 -10.15 -18.41 20.09
N ALA A 165 -9.48 -18.99 19.07
CA ALA A 165 -9.87 -18.86 17.68
C ALA A 165 -11.27 -19.42 17.40
N ASP A 166 -11.55 -20.64 17.88
CA ASP A 166 -12.85 -21.29 17.65
C ASP A 166 -14.00 -20.49 18.27
N GLU A 167 -13.82 -20.04 19.51
CA GLU A 167 -14.82 -19.25 20.22
C GLU A 167 -15.03 -17.89 19.55
N ALA A 168 -13.95 -17.17 19.22
CA ALA A 168 -14.04 -15.88 18.53
C ALA A 168 -14.69 -16.02 17.14
N CYS A 169 -14.36 -17.05 16.37
CA CYS A 169 -15.00 -17.33 15.08
C CYS A 169 -16.49 -17.66 15.26
N SER A 170 -16.86 -18.35 16.33
CA SER A 170 -18.26 -18.61 16.65
C SER A 170 -19.05 -17.33 16.95
N GLN A 171 -18.40 -16.30 17.51
CA GLN A 171 -18.99 -15.00 17.77
C GLN A 171 -19.14 -14.16 16.48
N LEU A 172 -18.26 -14.36 15.50
CA LEU A 172 -18.27 -13.67 14.20
C LEU A 172 -19.21 -14.32 13.16
N ARG A 173 -20.09 -15.23 13.58
CA ARG A 173 -21.07 -15.89 12.68
C ARG A 173 -21.86 -14.86 11.87
N GLY A 174 -22.00 -15.13 10.57
CA GLY A 174 -22.64 -14.23 9.61
C GLY A 174 -21.70 -13.24 8.93
N LYS A 175 -20.42 -13.18 9.35
CA LYS A 175 -19.37 -12.46 8.64
C LYS A 175 -18.46 -13.41 7.86
N THR A 176 -17.78 -12.87 6.85
CA THR A 176 -16.67 -13.58 6.20
C THR A 176 -15.45 -13.51 7.12
N VAL A 177 -14.97 -14.66 7.59
CA VAL A 177 -13.82 -14.74 8.52
C VAL A 177 -12.68 -15.51 7.86
N ILE A 178 -11.47 -14.97 7.93
CA ILE A 178 -10.23 -15.61 7.48
C ILE A 178 -9.34 -15.78 8.70
N VAL A 179 -9.04 -17.02 9.07
CA VAL A 179 -8.19 -17.30 10.23
C VAL A 179 -6.75 -17.49 9.77
N THR A 180 -5.81 -16.85 10.46
CA THR A 180 -4.38 -17.00 10.26
C THR A 180 -3.68 -17.32 11.57
N GLU A 181 -2.38 -17.60 11.50
CA GLU A 181 -1.53 -17.61 12.69
C GLU A 181 -1.51 -16.23 13.38
N ASN A 182 -1.18 -16.24 14.66
CA ASN A 182 -1.16 -15.05 15.50
C ASN A 182 -0.07 -14.07 15.06
N VAL A 183 -0.38 -12.77 14.99
CA VAL A 183 0.62 -11.72 14.69
C VAL A 183 1.67 -11.57 15.79
N MET A 184 1.39 -12.06 16.99
CA MET A 184 2.30 -12.08 18.13
C MET A 184 2.04 -13.32 19.00
N PRO A 185 2.47 -14.52 18.55
CA PRO A 185 2.15 -15.79 19.22
C PRO A 185 2.75 -15.86 20.63
N GLU A 186 3.91 -15.25 20.85
CA GLU A 186 4.58 -15.14 22.14
C GLU A 186 4.89 -13.68 22.46
N PHE A 187 5.09 -13.38 23.75
CA PHE A 187 5.39 -12.02 24.18
C PHE A 187 6.68 -11.52 23.50
N ASN A 188 6.60 -10.37 22.83
CA ASN A 188 7.69 -9.77 22.03
C ASN A 188 8.20 -10.60 20.83
N VAL A 189 7.47 -11.61 20.37
CA VAL A 189 7.79 -12.36 19.16
C VAL A 189 6.78 -12.04 18.07
N LEU A 190 7.23 -11.49 16.94
CA LEU A 190 6.35 -11.12 15.82
C LEU A 190 6.16 -12.28 14.84
N GLY A 191 4.89 -12.59 14.53
CA GLY A 191 4.44 -13.60 13.54
C GLY A 191 3.60 -12.98 12.42
N ILE A 192 4.06 -11.88 11.82
CA ILE A 192 3.20 -11.02 10.98
C ILE A 192 2.97 -11.53 9.54
N GLU A 193 3.77 -12.47 9.05
CA GLU A 193 3.73 -12.88 7.64
C GLU A 193 2.43 -13.61 7.23
N PRO A 194 1.88 -14.55 8.04
CA PRO A 194 0.60 -15.18 7.74
C PRO A 194 -0.55 -14.18 7.64
N ALA A 195 -0.60 -13.20 8.55
CA ALA A 195 -1.57 -12.10 8.49
C ALA A 195 -1.36 -11.24 7.24
N ARG A 196 -0.11 -10.89 6.90
CA ARG A 196 0.23 -10.14 5.67
C ARG A 196 -0.27 -10.87 4.42
N ALA A 197 -0.04 -12.17 4.32
CA ALA A 197 -0.50 -12.99 3.19
C ALA A 197 -2.03 -12.99 3.06
N ALA A 198 -2.76 -13.13 4.17
CA ALA A 198 -4.21 -13.06 4.16
C ALA A 198 -4.75 -11.68 3.74
N ILE A 199 -4.12 -10.60 4.22
CA ILE A 199 -4.47 -9.24 3.81
C ILE A 199 -4.22 -9.04 2.32
N ARG A 200 -3.06 -9.48 1.80
CA ARG A 200 -2.75 -9.40 0.35
C ARG A 200 -3.79 -10.16 -0.47
N LYS A 201 -4.20 -11.36 -0.03
CA LYS A 201 -5.24 -12.14 -0.71
C LYS A 201 -6.57 -11.38 -0.80
N VAL A 202 -7.05 -10.83 0.32
CA VAL A 202 -8.30 -10.03 0.32
C VAL A 202 -8.17 -8.77 -0.53
N PHE A 203 -6.99 -8.14 -0.52
CA PHE A 203 -6.70 -6.99 -1.37
C PHE A 203 -6.87 -7.38 -2.84
N ILE A 204 -6.24 -8.48 -3.27
CA ILE A 204 -6.30 -8.96 -4.65
C ILE A 204 -7.74 -9.27 -5.03
N ASP A 205 -8.45 -10.06 -4.23
CA ASP A 205 -9.86 -10.40 -4.48
C ASP A 205 -10.71 -9.12 -4.69
N ARG A 206 -10.47 -8.08 -3.89
CA ARG A 206 -11.14 -6.78 -4.06
C ARG A 206 -10.70 -5.99 -5.29
N ILE A 207 -9.41 -5.99 -5.66
CA ILE A 207 -8.96 -5.32 -6.88
C ILE A 207 -9.51 -6.03 -8.12
N VAL A 208 -9.58 -7.36 -8.12
CA VAL A 208 -10.15 -8.12 -9.24
C VAL A 208 -11.60 -7.71 -9.50
N HIS A 209 -12.36 -7.39 -8.46
CA HIS A 209 -13.71 -6.84 -8.60
C HIS A 209 -13.77 -5.35 -9.02
N ALA A 210 -12.64 -4.68 -9.26
CA ALA A 210 -12.63 -3.32 -9.80
C ALA A 210 -13.05 -3.31 -11.29
N LYS A 211 -13.67 -2.22 -11.73
CA LYS A 211 -14.28 -2.10 -13.06
C LYS A 211 -13.26 -2.33 -14.19
N GLY A 212 -13.45 -3.40 -14.95
CA GLY A 212 -12.61 -3.75 -16.11
C GLY A 212 -11.38 -4.60 -15.78
N MET A 213 -11.13 -4.95 -14.51
CA MET A 213 -9.98 -5.77 -14.12
C MET A 213 -10.06 -7.20 -14.66
N ASP A 214 -11.24 -7.82 -14.64
CA ASP A 214 -11.46 -9.13 -15.26
C ASP A 214 -11.08 -9.15 -16.75
N ARG A 215 -11.33 -8.05 -17.47
CA ARG A 215 -10.99 -7.91 -18.89
C ARG A 215 -9.50 -7.70 -19.09
N ALA A 216 -8.87 -6.84 -18.29
CA ALA A 216 -7.43 -6.63 -18.39
C ALA A 216 -6.64 -7.87 -17.94
N GLN A 217 -7.18 -8.69 -17.03
CA GLN A 217 -6.57 -9.98 -16.65
C GLN A 217 -6.45 -10.93 -17.84
N ALA A 218 -7.34 -10.88 -18.83
CA ALA A 218 -7.19 -11.68 -20.04
C ALA A 218 -5.91 -11.32 -20.83
N ASP A 219 -5.39 -10.11 -20.64
CA ASP A 219 -4.15 -9.60 -21.23
C ASP A 219 -2.93 -9.70 -20.28
N LEU A 220 -3.07 -10.28 -19.08
CA LEU A 220 -2.01 -10.39 -18.07
C LEU A 220 -1.69 -11.86 -17.77
N ASP A 221 -0.40 -12.19 -17.66
CA ASP A 221 0.03 -13.57 -17.50
C ASP A 221 -0.03 -14.04 -16.03
N ALA A 222 0.33 -13.19 -15.06
CA ALA A 222 0.27 -13.54 -13.63
C ALA A 222 0.49 -12.35 -12.68
N VAL A 223 0.00 -12.56 -11.45
CA VAL A 223 0.13 -11.79 -10.19
C VAL A 223 -0.22 -10.32 -10.32
N LEU A 224 -1.44 -10.03 -9.88
CA LEU A 224 -1.81 -8.70 -9.45
C LEU A 224 -1.45 -8.58 -7.96
N MET A 225 -0.53 -7.70 -7.59
CA MET A 225 -0.21 -7.45 -6.19
C MET A 225 -0.40 -5.96 -5.85
N PRO A 226 -0.62 -5.60 -4.57
CA PRO A 226 -0.63 -4.21 -4.17
C PRO A 226 0.70 -3.54 -4.53
N THR A 227 0.69 -2.35 -5.16
CA THR A 227 1.93 -1.63 -5.52
C THR A 227 2.90 -1.50 -4.34
N PRO A 228 2.47 -1.14 -3.11
CA PRO A 228 3.42 -1.06 -2.00
C PRO A 228 4.02 -2.41 -1.61
N ALA A 229 3.30 -3.52 -1.81
CA ALA A 229 3.86 -4.85 -1.60
C ALA A 229 4.90 -5.20 -2.68
N ALA A 230 4.67 -4.78 -3.94
CA ALA A 230 5.63 -4.96 -5.03
C ALA A 230 6.92 -4.17 -4.79
N VAL A 231 6.80 -2.93 -4.32
CA VAL A 231 7.95 -2.08 -3.97
C VAL A 231 8.73 -2.68 -2.79
N LEU A 232 8.05 -3.16 -1.75
CA LEU A 232 8.71 -3.80 -0.61
C LEU A 232 9.48 -5.07 -1.03
N GLU A 233 8.87 -5.92 -1.85
CA GLU A 233 9.52 -7.14 -2.36
C GLU A 233 10.69 -6.80 -3.29
N GLY A 234 10.54 -5.80 -4.16
CA GLY A 234 11.64 -5.31 -5.00
C GLY A 234 12.81 -4.75 -4.18
N ALA A 235 12.51 -3.97 -3.14
CA ALA A 235 13.49 -3.46 -2.19
C ALA A 235 14.22 -4.62 -1.47
N ARG A 236 13.48 -5.66 -1.05
CA ARG A 236 14.04 -6.85 -0.42
C ARG A 236 15.02 -7.56 -1.35
N LEU A 237 14.63 -7.80 -2.61
CA LEU A 237 15.48 -8.43 -3.62
C LEU A 237 16.73 -7.59 -3.94
N LEU A 238 16.62 -6.26 -3.98
CA LEU A 238 17.78 -5.37 -4.14
C LEU A 238 18.74 -5.44 -2.95
N ALA A 239 18.22 -5.53 -1.73
CA ALA A 239 19.02 -5.59 -0.52
C ALA A 239 19.71 -6.94 -0.34
N ASP A 240 18.98 -8.04 -0.54
CA ASP A 240 19.44 -9.42 -0.34
C ASP A 240 20.27 -9.94 -1.52
N GLY A 241 19.97 -9.46 -2.71
CA GLY A 241 20.46 -10.03 -3.95
C GLY A 241 19.69 -11.27 -4.36
N VAL A 242 20.16 -11.91 -5.42
CA VAL A 242 19.60 -13.12 -6.00
C VAL A 242 20.73 -14.12 -6.25
N PRO A 243 20.45 -15.42 -6.47
CA PRO A 243 21.51 -16.38 -6.78
C PRO A 243 22.46 -15.87 -7.88
N GLY A 244 23.76 -15.82 -7.59
CA GLY A 244 24.79 -15.32 -8.49
C GLY A 244 25.02 -13.80 -8.47
N HIS A 245 24.21 -13.02 -7.75
CA HIS A 245 24.35 -11.56 -7.66
C HIS A 245 24.16 -11.09 -6.22
N ALA A 246 25.23 -10.56 -5.61
CA ALA A 246 25.16 -9.99 -4.27
C ALA A 246 24.20 -8.78 -4.23
N GLY A 247 23.44 -8.66 -3.15
CA GLY A 247 22.60 -7.49 -2.91
C GLY A 247 23.38 -6.26 -2.46
N LEU A 248 22.70 -5.13 -2.39
CA LEU A 248 23.26 -3.85 -1.94
C LEU A 248 23.44 -3.77 -0.42
N GLY A 249 22.91 -4.74 0.33
CA GLY A 249 22.83 -4.68 1.78
C GLY A 249 21.64 -3.83 2.26
N PRO A 250 21.63 -3.41 3.54
CA PRO A 250 20.52 -2.67 4.11
C PRO A 250 20.23 -1.38 3.34
N LEU A 251 18.95 -1.11 3.06
CA LEU A 251 18.53 0.04 2.26
C LEU A 251 17.19 0.63 2.71
N LEU A 252 16.96 1.85 2.24
CA LEU A 252 15.72 2.61 2.39
C LEU A 252 15.24 3.04 0.99
N VAL A 253 13.95 2.85 0.72
CA VAL A 253 13.27 3.37 -0.46
C VAL A 253 12.21 4.37 0.00
N VAL A 254 12.27 5.58 -0.52
CA VAL A 254 11.24 6.61 -0.33
C VAL A 254 10.46 6.72 -1.63
N ASP A 255 9.18 6.40 -1.59
CA ASP A 255 8.26 6.35 -2.72
C ASP A 255 7.19 7.45 -2.57
N PRO A 256 7.46 8.68 -3.03
CA PRO A 256 6.50 9.77 -2.99
C PRO A 256 5.40 9.56 -4.04
N GLY A 257 4.18 9.36 -3.56
CA GLY A 257 2.98 9.26 -4.38
C GLY A 257 2.17 10.57 -4.44
N GLY A 258 1.03 10.52 -5.14
CA GLY A 258 0.11 11.66 -5.20
C GLY A 258 -0.61 11.93 -3.87
N ALA A 259 -0.91 10.88 -3.10
CA ALA A 259 -1.68 10.97 -1.86
C ALA A 259 -0.85 10.64 -0.62
N THR A 260 0.06 9.68 -0.72
CA THR A 260 0.89 9.21 0.38
C THR A 260 2.34 9.17 -0.05
N THR A 261 3.24 9.27 0.92
CA THR A 261 4.64 8.91 0.74
C THR A 261 4.90 7.65 1.54
N ASP A 262 5.32 6.62 0.82
CA ASP A 262 5.64 5.32 1.37
C ASP A 262 7.13 5.23 1.64
N VAL A 263 7.50 4.71 2.81
CA VAL A 263 8.90 4.49 3.18
C VAL A 263 9.09 3.01 3.45
N HIS A 264 9.89 2.36 2.61
CA HIS A 264 10.23 0.95 2.71
C HIS A 264 11.65 0.80 3.24
N SER A 265 11.84 0.05 4.32
CA SER A 265 13.17 -0.25 4.86
C SER A 265 13.41 -1.75 4.85
N ILE A 266 14.61 -2.13 4.40
CA ILE A 266 15.13 -3.48 4.48
C ILE A 266 16.39 -3.43 5.35
N ALA A 267 16.22 -3.61 6.65
CA ALA A 267 17.31 -3.51 7.63
C ALA A 267 16.91 -4.22 8.93
N THR A 268 17.87 -4.75 9.68
CA THR A 268 17.60 -5.41 10.97
C THR A 268 17.10 -4.45 12.06
N GLY A 269 17.31 -3.15 11.88
CA GLY A 269 16.92 -2.14 12.88
C GLY A 269 17.77 -2.17 14.14
N GLU A 270 18.91 -2.89 14.11
CA GLU A 270 19.82 -2.94 15.25
C GLU A 270 20.44 -1.57 15.51
N PRO A 271 20.59 -1.16 16.79
CA PRO A 271 21.22 0.11 17.12
C PRO A 271 22.65 0.18 16.60
N ALA A 272 22.99 1.27 15.92
CA ALA A 272 24.37 1.52 15.49
C ALA A 272 25.31 1.84 16.67
N THR A 273 24.75 2.31 17.80
CA THR A 273 25.50 2.72 18.98
C THR A 273 25.62 1.56 19.97
N PRO A 274 26.84 1.13 20.36
CA PRO A 274 27.03 0.13 21.39
C PRO A 274 26.38 0.53 22.72
N GLY A 275 25.70 -0.43 23.37
CA GLY A 275 25.03 -0.20 24.65
C GLY A 275 23.65 0.48 24.55
N ALA A 276 23.18 0.83 23.35
CA ALA A 276 21.80 1.26 23.17
C ALA A 276 20.85 0.07 23.39
N ILE A 277 19.88 0.25 24.29
CA ILE A 277 18.88 -0.75 24.60
C ILE A 277 17.63 -0.43 23.77
N PRO A 278 17.24 -1.27 22.79
CA PRO A 278 16.02 -1.04 22.04
C PRO A 278 14.80 -1.15 22.96
N GLN A 279 13.88 -0.18 22.86
CA GLN A 279 12.64 -0.15 23.61
C GLN A 279 11.45 -0.39 22.67
N GLY A 280 10.55 -1.28 23.08
CA GLY A 280 9.34 -1.61 22.32
C GLY A 280 9.43 -2.96 21.60
N LEU A 281 8.55 -3.15 20.63
CA LEU A 281 8.52 -4.37 19.82
C LEU A 281 9.75 -4.45 18.90
N PRO A 282 10.30 -5.66 18.66
CA PRO A 282 11.37 -5.82 17.69
C PRO A 282 10.93 -5.30 16.32
N GLU A 283 11.84 -4.61 15.62
CA GLU A 283 11.55 -4.09 14.30
C GLU A 283 11.61 -5.24 13.27
N PRO A 284 10.57 -5.43 12.43
CA PRO A 284 10.64 -6.39 11.36
C PRO A 284 11.67 -5.93 10.33
N ARG A 285 12.47 -6.87 9.81
CA ARG A 285 13.49 -6.56 8.80
C ARG A 285 12.93 -5.83 7.59
N GLU A 286 11.76 -6.28 7.13
CA GLU A 286 11.02 -5.71 6.02
C GLU A 286 9.85 -4.89 6.55
N LYS A 287 9.98 -3.57 6.41
CA LYS A 287 9.03 -2.62 6.96
C LYS A 287 8.58 -1.63 5.90
N ARG A 288 7.30 -1.28 5.99
CA ARG A 288 6.68 -0.17 5.30
C ARG A 288 6.05 0.76 6.33
N THR A 289 6.37 2.04 6.24
CA THR A 289 5.65 3.12 6.90
C THR A 289 5.07 4.05 5.85
N VAL A 290 4.03 4.80 6.22
CA VAL A 290 3.26 5.60 5.27
C VAL A 290 2.90 6.92 5.92
N GLU A 291 3.26 8.01 5.27
CA GLU A 291 2.90 9.36 5.67
C GLU A 291 1.88 9.94 4.68
N GLY A 292 0.71 10.30 5.18
CA GLY A 292 -0.41 10.79 4.35
C GLY A 292 -0.37 12.29 4.06
N ASP A 293 0.39 13.04 4.84
CA ASP A 293 0.61 14.49 4.74
C ASP A 293 1.75 14.86 3.77
N LEU A 294 2.51 13.88 3.28
CA LEU A 294 3.64 14.08 2.37
C LEU A 294 3.34 13.77 0.89
N GLY A 295 2.10 13.41 0.54
CA GLY A 295 1.71 13.17 -0.86
C GLY A 295 1.69 14.43 -1.73
N MET A 296 2.26 14.36 -2.93
CA MET A 296 2.57 15.53 -3.76
C MET A 296 1.34 16.27 -4.32
N ARG A 297 0.22 15.56 -4.48
CA ARG A 297 -0.99 16.10 -5.12
C ARG A 297 -2.01 16.56 -4.09
N HIS A 298 -2.34 15.69 -3.14
CA HIS A 298 -3.27 16.01 -2.07
C HIS A 298 -2.76 17.12 -1.16
N ASN A 299 -1.45 17.20 -0.97
CA ASN A 299 -0.82 18.17 -0.07
C ASN A 299 -0.11 19.30 -0.83
N ALA A 300 -0.44 19.55 -2.09
CA ALA A 300 0.17 20.61 -2.90
C ALA A 300 0.13 21.98 -2.19
N SER A 301 -0.99 22.32 -1.54
CA SER A 301 -1.11 23.55 -0.75
C SER A 301 -0.13 23.60 0.42
N ALA A 302 0.01 22.49 1.17
CA ALA A 302 0.93 22.41 2.30
C ALA A 302 2.40 22.46 1.84
N ILE A 303 2.72 21.89 0.68
CA ILE A 303 4.05 21.98 0.07
C ILE A 303 4.39 23.44 -0.25
N VAL A 304 3.47 24.19 -0.87
CA VAL A 304 3.69 25.62 -1.15
C VAL A 304 3.82 26.44 0.13
N GLU A 305 3.05 26.13 1.17
CA GLU A 305 3.15 26.78 2.47
C GLU A 305 4.52 26.53 3.13
N ALA A 306 5.01 25.29 3.08
CA ALA A 306 6.29 24.90 3.67
C ALA A 306 7.50 25.43 2.88
N ALA A 307 7.48 25.32 1.55
CA ALA A 307 8.58 25.76 0.68
C ALA A 307 8.59 27.29 0.45
N GLY A 308 7.44 27.94 0.62
CA GLY A 308 7.23 29.35 0.31
C GLY A 308 6.91 29.59 -1.16
N ILE A 309 5.89 30.42 -1.43
CA ILE A 309 5.41 30.69 -2.78
C ILE A 309 6.48 31.30 -3.71
N ASP A 310 7.42 32.07 -3.16
CA ASP A 310 8.52 32.66 -3.93
C ASP A 310 9.51 31.62 -4.43
N ALA A 311 9.74 30.54 -3.69
CA ALA A 311 10.59 29.43 -4.15
C ALA A 311 9.92 28.70 -5.32
N ILE A 312 8.64 28.36 -5.15
CA ILE A 312 7.84 27.72 -6.20
C ILE A 312 7.73 28.60 -7.44
N ALA A 313 7.62 29.93 -7.28
CA ALA A 313 7.62 30.88 -8.38
C ALA A 313 8.94 30.90 -9.15
N ARG A 314 10.08 30.85 -8.45
CA ARG A 314 11.40 30.76 -9.10
C ARG A 314 11.57 29.46 -9.87
N ASP A 315 11.17 28.32 -9.31
CA ASP A 315 11.33 27.02 -9.96
C ASP A 315 10.35 26.78 -11.11
N SER A 316 9.09 27.24 -10.97
CA SER A 316 8.07 27.06 -12.01
C SER A 316 8.11 28.13 -13.11
N GLY A 317 8.69 29.31 -12.83
CA GLY A 317 8.61 30.48 -13.69
C GLY A 317 7.23 31.13 -13.73
N LEU A 318 6.33 30.74 -12.83
CA LEU A 318 4.97 31.26 -12.75
C LEU A 318 4.84 32.38 -11.72
N ARG A 319 3.86 33.25 -11.94
CA ARG A 319 3.51 34.31 -10.97
C ARG A 319 2.80 33.71 -9.76
N PRO A 320 3.01 34.24 -8.53
CA PRO A 320 2.37 33.75 -7.31
C PRO A 320 0.85 33.59 -7.41
N GLU A 321 0.14 34.52 -8.05
CA GLU A 321 -1.33 34.46 -8.19
C GLU A 321 -1.76 33.27 -9.07
N ARG A 322 -0.95 32.96 -10.09
CA ARG A 322 -1.21 31.81 -10.97
C ARG A 322 -0.94 30.50 -10.24
N ILE A 323 0.12 30.44 -9.44
CA ILE A 323 0.45 29.28 -8.59
C ILE A 323 -0.70 29.00 -7.63
N ALA A 324 -1.17 30.01 -6.89
CA ALA A 324 -2.29 29.86 -5.96
C ALA A 324 -3.56 29.33 -6.65
N SER A 325 -3.88 29.87 -7.84
CA SER A 325 -5.02 29.41 -8.64
C SER A 325 -4.90 27.95 -9.07
N LEU A 326 -3.72 27.55 -9.55
CA LEU A 326 -3.45 26.19 -10.01
C LEU A 326 -3.48 25.20 -8.84
N VAL A 327 -2.81 25.51 -7.72
CA VAL A 327 -2.79 24.68 -6.51
C VAL A 327 -4.19 24.50 -5.94
N ALA A 328 -5.01 25.57 -5.88
CA ALA A 328 -6.40 25.47 -5.44
C ALA A 328 -7.23 24.56 -6.35
N ARG A 329 -6.95 24.52 -7.66
CA ARG A 329 -7.59 23.59 -8.59
C ARG A 329 -7.10 22.16 -8.37
N MET A 330 -5.79 21.95 -8.19
CA MET A 330 -5.20 20.63 -7.90
C MET A 330 -5.78 20.00 -6.64
N ALA A 331 -6.01 20.81 -5.59
CA ALA A 331 -6.62 20.35 -4.34
C ALA A 331 -8.09 19.91 -4.51
N ARG A 332 -8.83 20.50 -5.46
CA ARG A 332 -10.21 20.11 -5.77
C ARG A 332 -10.28 18.93 -6.75
N GLU A 333 -9.35 18.88 -7.70
CA GLU A 333 -9.32 17.93 -8.80
C GLU A 333 -8.03 17.12 -8.75
N VAL A 334 -7.92 16.25 -7.75
CA VAL A 334 -6.70 15.45 -7.50
C VAL A 334 -6.30 14.61 -8.72
N GLY A 335 -7.27 14.10 -9.48
CA GLY A 335 -7.03 13.31 -10.69
C GLY A 335 -6.62 14.11 -11.93
N MET A 336 -6.60 15.45 -11.85
CA MET A 336 -6.20 16.29 -12.97
C MET A 336 -4.75 16.00 -13.37
N LEU A 337 -4.50 15.82 -14.66
CA LEU A 337 -3.16 15.73 -15.24
C LEU A 337 -2.77 17.09 -15.85
N PRO A 338 -1.48 17.44 -15.88
CA PRO A 338 -1.04 18.66 -16.56
C PRO A 338 -1.29 18.53 -18.08
N GLU A 339 -2.12 19.41 -18.62
CA GLU A 339 -2.41 19.52 -20.06
C GLU A 339 -1.61 20.67 -20.69
N ALA A 340 -1.31 21.70 -19.90
CA ALA A 340 -0.54 22.87 -20.34
C ALA A 340 0.92 22.85 -19.85
N PRO A 341 1.86 23.46 -20.60
CA PRO A 341 3.27 23.57 -20.17
C PRO A 341 3.47 24.22 -18.80
N GLU A 342 2.62 25.20 -18.45
CA GLU A 342 2.64 25.86 -17.14
C GLU A 342 2.24 24.91 -16.00
N GLU A 343 1.25 24.04 -16.21
CA GLU A 343 0.82 23.06 -15.22
C GLU A 343 1.92 22.02 -14.98
N ALA A 344 2.57 21.58 -16.06
CA ALA A 344 3.73 20.69 -15.97
C ALA A 344 4.94 21.36 -15.30
N ALA A 345 5.11 22.68 -15.45
CA ALA A 345 6.16 23.42 -14.75
C ALA A 345 5.89 23.53 -13.25
N LEU A 346 4.64 23.77 -12.86
CA LEU A 346 4.24 23.76 -11.45
C LEU A 346 4.41 22.38 -10.82
N ASP A 347 3.97 21.30 -11.49
CA ASP A 347 4.14 19.93 -10.98
C ASP A 347 5.62 19.59 -10.73
N ARG A 348 6.52 20.02 -11.62
CA ARG A 348 7.98 19.85 -11.43
C ARG A 348 8.53 20.69 -10.29
N ALA A 349 8.03 21.91 -10.11
CA ALA A 349 8.47 22.79 -9.02
C ALA A 349 8.03 22.27 -7.65
N LEU A 350 6.81 21.70 -7.55
CA LEU A 350 6.33 21.08 -6.32
C LEU A 350 7.15 19.85 -5.92
N ALA A 351 7.76 19.16 -6.89
CA ALA A 351 8.54 17.93 -6.68
C ALA A 351 10.04 18.13 -6.40
N ARG A 352 10.53 19.37 -6.44
CA ARG A 352 11.92 19.72 -6.10
C ARG A 352 12.08 20.02 -4.62
#